data_AF-A0ABD0PHA3-F1
#
_entry.id   AF-A0ABD0PHA3-F1
#
_cell.length_a   1.000
_cell.length_b   1.000
_cell.length_c   1.000
_cell.angle_alpha   90.00
_cell.angle_beta   90.00
_cell.angle_gamma   90.00
#
_symmetry.space_group_name_H-M   'P 1'
#
loop_
_entity.id
_entity.type
_entity.pdbx_description
1 polymer ?
#
loop_
_entity_poly.entity_id
_entity_poly.type
_entity_poly.pdbx_seq_one_letter_code
_entity_poly.pdbx_strand_id
1 'polypeptide(L)'
;ERLLLSILPKHIADEMLQDQKKEASQKEMQQFNTMYMYRHENVSILFADIVGFTQLSSSCSAQELVKLLNELFARFDKLAA
;
A
#
# COMPACT_ATOMS: atom_id res chain seq x y z
N GLU A 1 -15.02 0.11 -2.67
CA GLU A 1 -14.22 0.91 -1.72
C GLU A 1 -13.13 0.12 -0.99
N ARG A 2 -13.42 -1.07 -0.43
CA ARG A 2 -12.41 -1.88 0.31
C ARG A 2 -11.09 -2.13 -0.43
N LEU A 3 -11.15 -2.46 -1.73
CA LEU A 3 -9.95 -2.70 -2.53
C LEU A 3 -9.10 -1.44 -2.68
N LEU A 4 -9.73 -0.26 -2.78
CA LEU A 4 -9.04 1.01 -3.01
C LEU A 4 -8.30 1.47 -1.73
N LEU A 5 -8.94 1.28 -0.58
CA LEU A 5 -8.33 1.53 0.74
C LEU A 5 -7.26 0.48 1.13
N SER A 6 -7.22 -0.67 0.46
CA SER A 6 -6.18 -1.69 0.69
C SER A 6 -4.85 -1.34 0.01
N ILE A 7 -4.83 -0.38 -0.91
CA ILE A 7 -3.67 -0.02 -1.72
C ILE A 7 -3.29 1.47 -1.59
N LEU A 8 -4.22 2.32 -1.14
CA LEU A 8 -4.01 3.76 -1.03
C LEU A 8 -4.42 4.28 0.35
N PRO A 9 -3.73 5.31 0.86
CA PRO A 9 -4.20 6.07 2.02
C PRO A 9 -5.60 6.65 1.77
N LYS A 10 -6.42 6.71 2.83
CA LYS A 10 -7.82 7.14 2.76
C LYS A 10 -8.02 8.50 2.08
N HIS A 11 -7.20 9.50 2.40
CA HIS A 11 -7.37 10.84 1.85
C HIS A 11 -7.15 10.88 0.32
N ILE A 12 -6.20 10.10 -0.20
CA ILE A 12 -5.96 9.96 -1.64
C ILE A 12 -7.10 9.18 -2.31
N ALA A 13 -7.55 8.10 -1.66
CA ALA A 13 -8.67 7.30 -2.13
C ALA A 13 -9.96 8.12 -2.30
N ASP A 14 -10.25 8.97 -1.31
CA ASP A 14 -11.42 9.84 -1.32
C ASP A 14 -11.33 10.91 -2.42
N GLU A 15 -10.15 11.51 -2.61
CA GLU A 15 -9.89 12.49 -3.67
C GLU A 15 -10.04 11.89 -5.07
N MET A 16 -9.40 10.73 -5.32
CA MET A 16 -9.51 10.00 -6.58
C MET A 16 -10.97 9.65 -6.94
N LEU A 17 -11.75 9.19 -5.96
CA LEU A 17 -13.15 8.85 -6.18
C LEU A 17 -14.01 10.08 -6.49
N GLN A 18 -13.67 11.25 -5.93
CA GLN A 18 -14.35 12.50 -6.23
C GLN A 18 -14.04 12.97 -7.65
N ASP A 19 -12.78 12.89 -8.07
CA ASP A 19 -12.36 13.31 -9.41
C ASP A 19 -12.99 12.42 -10.49
N GLN A 20 -13.02 11.10 -10.29
CA GLN A 20 -13.72 10.18 -11.19
C GLN A 20 -15.23 10.52 -11.35
N LYS A 21 -15.90 10.93 -10.27
CA LYS A 21 -17.31 11.33 -10.32
C LYS A 21 -17.52 12.63 -11.11
N LYS A 22 -16.54 13.55 -11.08
CA LYS A 22 -16.59 14.80 -11.86
C LYS A 22 -16.34 14.53 -13.35
N GLU A 23 -15.35 13.68 -13.67
CA GLU A 23 -14.94 13.33 -15.04
C GLU A 23 -15.94 12.43 -15.78
N ALA A 24 -16.76 11.63 -15.08
CA ALA A 24 -17.84 10.85 -15.71
C ALA A 24 -18.85 11.70 -16.51
N SER A 25 -18.87 13.01 -16.27
CA SER A 25 -19.69 14.00 -16.98
C SER A 25 -19.08 14.46 -18.31
N GLN A 26 -17.79 14.20 -18.55
CA GLN A 26 -17.02 14.64 -19.72
C GLN A 26 -16.38 13.41 -20.37
N LYS A 27 -17.16 12.76 -21.24
CA LYS A 27 -16.62 11.78 -22.19
C LYS A 27 -15.60 12.50 -23.07
N GLU A 28 -14.31 12.28 -22.85
CA GLU A 28 -13.27 12.13 -23.88
C GLU A 28 -11.89 11.86 -23.26
N MET A 29 -11.51 10.58 -23.28
CA MET A 29 -10.20 10.13 -23.74
C MET A 29 -8.95 10.84 -23.17
N GLN A 30 -8.79 10.87 -21.85
CA GLN A 30 -7.45 10.90 -21.25
C GLN A 30 -7.30 9.71 -20.32
N GLN A 31 -6.48 8.77 -20.77
CA GLN A 31 -6.08 7.59 -20.02
C GLN A 31 -5.37 8.03 -18.73
N PHE A 32 -5.93 7.64 -17.58
CA PHE A 32 -5.34 7.65 -16.22
C PHE A 32 -3.88 8.14 -16.14
N ASN A 33 -3.65 9.46 -16.10
CA ASN A 33 -2.33 10.07 -15.93
C ASN A 33 -2.29 11.13 -14.81
N THR A 34 -3.35 11.24 -14.01
CA THR A 34 -3.39 12.15 -12.85
C THR A 34 -2.46 11.62 -11.76
N MET A 35 -1.40 12.39 -11.46
CA MET A 35 -0.44 12.08 -10.41
C MET A 35 -0.81 12.82 -9.12
N TYR A 36 -1.10 12.06 -8.06
CA TYR A 36 -1.42 12.59 -6.73
C TYR A 36 -0.14 12.68 -5.89
N MET A 37 0.46 13.87 -5.81
CA MET A 37 1.72 14.13 -5.09
C MET A 37 1.59 15.34 -4.15
N TYR A 38 2.05 15.18 -2.90
CA TYR A 38 1.97 16.21 -1.87
C TYR A 38 3.32 16.36 -1.16
N ARG A 39 3.68 17.61 -0.85
CA ARG A 39 4.83 17.91 0.01
C ARG A 39 4.37 17.85 1.47
N HIS A 40 5.02 17.00 2.27
CA HIS A 40 4.82 16.94 3.70
C HIS A 40 6.07 17.41 4.44
N GLU A 41 5.89 18.34 5.38
CA GLU A 41 6.94 18.81 6.27
C GLU A 41 6.75 18.18 7.65
N ASN A 42 7.84 18.03 8.42
CA ASN A 42 7.83 17.44 9.78
C ASN A 42 7.33 15.99 9.85
N VAL A 43 7.82 15.14 8.95
CA VAL A 43 7.55 13.68 8.95
C VAL A 43 8.81 12.90 9.30
N SER A 44 8.62 11.69 9.85
CA SER A 44 9.68 10.72 10.11
C SER A 44 9.54 9.53 9.18
N ILE A 45 10.67 8.96 8.75
CA ILE A 45 10.72 7.77 7.89
C ILE A 45 11.42 6.65 8.64
N LEU A 46 10.81 5.47 8.69
CA LEU A 46 11.38 4.27 9.28
C LEU A 46 11.67 3.24 8.17
N PHE A 47 12.90 2.74 8.13
CA PHE A 47 13.28 1.59 7.31
C PHE A 47 13.56 0.39 8.22
N ALA A 48 13.11 -0.79 7.81
CA ALA A 48 13.35 -2.05 8.49
C ALA A 48 13.57 -3.17 7.47
N ASP A 49 14.43 -4.12 7.80
CA ASP A 49 14.73 -5.28 6.96
C ASP A 49 14.88 -6.54 7.82
N ILE A 50 14.65 -7.70 7.22
CA ILE A 50 14.80 -8.99 7.87
C ILE A 50 16.23 -9.48 7.66
N VAL A 51 17.06 -9.34 8.70
CA VAL A 51 18.42 -9.86 8.68
C VAL A 51 18.41 -11.37 8.45
N GLY A 52 19.23 -11.84 7.50
CA GLY A 52 19.38 -13.27 7.21
C GLY A 52 18.21 -13.90 6.44
N PHE A 53 17.32 -13.11 5.84
CA PHE A 53 16.13 -13.61 5.13
C PHE A 53 16.46 -14.66 4.07
N THR A 54 17.53 -14.50 3.28
CA THR A 54 17.92 -15.48 2.26
C THR A 54 18.18 -16.86 2.85
N GLN A 55 18.92 -16.93 3.96
CA GLN A 55 19.23 -18.20 4.62
C GLN A 55 17.96 -18.85 5.19
N LEU A 56 17.11 -18.05 5.86
CA LEU A 56 15.82 -18.50 6.36
C LEU A 56 14.95 -19.09 5.23
N SER A 57 14.78 -18.32 4.14
CA SER A 57 13.96 -18.72 2.99
C SER A 57 14.44 -19.99 2.30
N SER A 58 15.76 -20.27 2.34
CA SER A 58 16.34 -21.47 1.74
C SER A 58 16.03 -22.76 2.52
N SER A 59 15.61 -22.62 3.78
CA SER A 59 15.39 -23.74 4.70
C SER A 59 13.93 -24.13 4.91
N CYS A 60 12.98 -23.41 4.29
CA CYS A 60 11.54 -23.61 4.45
C CYS A 60 10.84 -23.80 3.11
N SER A 61 9.70 -24.50 3.11
CA SER A 61 8.83 -24.51 1.94
C SER A 61 8.23 -23.12 1.70
N ALA A 62 7.79 -22.87 0.46
CA ALA A 62 7.13 -21.60 0.12
C ALA A 62 5.89 -21.33 0.99
N GLN A 63 5.14 -22.36 1.37
CA GLN A 63 3.94 -22.23 2.19
C GLN A 63 4.28 -21.82 3.63
N GLU A 64 5.30 -22.44 4.22
CA GLU A 64 5.79 -22.10 5.57
C GLU A 64 6.34 -20.67 5.60
N LEU A 65 7.11 -20.29 4.57
CA LEU A 65 7.66 -18.95 4.44
C LEU A 65 6.56 -17.88 4.39
N VAL A 66 5.54 -18.09 3.55
CA VAL A 66 4.41 -17.16 3.43
C VAL A 66 3.66 -17.05 4.75
N LYS A 67 3.44 -18.18 5.46
CA LYS A 67 2.78 -18.16 6.77
C LYS A 67 3.57 -17.36 7.80
N LEU A 68 4.89 -17.57 7.87
CA LEU A 68 5.79 -16.86 8.78
C LEU A 68 5.77 -15.35 8.51
N LEU A 69 5.89 -14.95 7.24
CA LEU A 69 5.84 -13.55 6.84
C LEU A 69 4.49 -12.91 7.15
N ASN A 70 3.39 -13.62 6.90
CA ASN A 70 2.05 -13.12 7.21
C ASN A 70 1.87 -12.89 8.72
N GLU A 71 2.39 -13.77 9.58
CA GLU A 71 2.37 -13.58 11.02
C GLU A 71 3.25 -12.40 11.47
N LEU A 72 4.41 -12.20 10.85
CA LEU A 72 5.30 -11.07 11.13
C LEU A 72 4.63 -9.74 10.76
N PHE A 73 4.13 -9.62 9.53
CA PHE A 73 3.49 -8.39 9.06
C PHE A 73 2.19 -8.10 9.80
N ALA A 74 1.38 -9.12 10.15
CA ALA A 74 0.19 -8.91 10.97
C ALA A 74 0.51 -8.31 12.36
N ARG A 75 1.68 -8.64 12.94
CA ARG A 75 2.12 -8.01 14.19
C ARG A 75 2.53 -6.55 13.99
N PHE A 76 3.19 -6.22 12.88
CA PHE A 76 3.48 -4.82 12.54
C PHE A 76 2.21 -4.03 12.27
N ASP A 77 1.28 -4.58 11.48
CA ASP A 77 0.00 -3.94 11.17
C ASP A 77 -0.78 -3.63 12.46
N LYS A 78 -0.79 -4.55 13.43
CA LYS A 78 -1.43 -4.32 14.74
C LYS A 78 -0.78 -3.20 15.55
N LEU A 79 0.53 -3.01 15.44
CA LEU A 79 1.25 -1.95 16.14
C LEU A 79 1.10 -0.58 15.45
N ALA A 80 0.82 -0.58 14.15
CA ALA A 80 0.66 0.62 13.34
C ALA A 80 -0.81 1.08 13.18
N ALA A 81 -1.77 0.23 13.54
CA ALA A 81 -3.22 0.49 13.45
C ALA A 81 -3.71 1.60 14.40
#